data_AF-A0A1H6F7D8-F1
#
_entry.id   AF-A0A1H6F7D8-F1
#
_cell.length_a   1.000
_cell.length_b   1.000
_cell.length_c   1.000
_cell.angle_alpha   90.00
_cell.angle_beta   90.00
_cell.angle_gamma   90.00
#
_symmetry.space_group_name_H-M   'P 1'
#
loop_
_entity.id
_entity.type
_entity.pdbx_description
1 polymer ?
#
loop_
_entity_poly.entity_id
_entity_poly.type
_entity_poly.pdbx_seq_one_letter_code
_entity_poly.pdbx_strand_id
1 'polypeptide(L)'
;MKKTLFLCLLLIGLFSYGQEGIDTTKWEKRIYDGETIYVRKSTPDTDTKTRNKIEKERKEYFLQNPYNIKLNTFGLGIEKKLLKTLTIYAEAGSGFYIYWGSEGSGYGFLPYIKIEPRIYVNLFRREHEGKDVGYYSATFLNGIVQKIFGDSEMASIVYGFGVGAQYKILKHFYYGYNFGAGYTNYNGSYPKSEILPMIKTHIGFVF
;
A
#
# COMPACT_ATOMS: atom_id res chain seq x y z
N MET A 1 -17.56 22.52 -18.00
CA MET A 1 -16.16 22.16 -17.61
C MET A 1 -15.78 22.77 -16.25
N LYS A 2 -16.38 22.35 -15.13
CA LYS A 2 -16.12 22.91 -13.79
C LYS A 2 -15.99 21.87 -12.66
N LYS A 3 -15.62 20.61 -12.97
CA LYS A 3 -15.50 19.54 -11.95
C LYS A 3 -14.08 18.99 -11.74
N THR A 4 -13.10 19.40 -12.55
CA THR A 4 -11.72 18.88 -12.47
C THR A 4 -10.86 19.60 -11.41
N LEU A 5 -11.26 20.79 -10.95
CA LEU A 5 -10.46 21.59 -10.02
C LEU A 5 -10.58 21.15 -8.54
N PHE A 6 -11.62 20.37 -8.19
CA PHE A 6 -11.87 19.98 -6.80
C PHE A 6 -11.00 18.81 -6.33
N LEU A 7 -10.46 18.00 -7.26
CA LEU A 7 -9.66 16.82 -6.93
C LEU A 7 -8.18 17.15 -6.66
N CYS A 8 -7.64 18.22 -7.26
CA CYS A 8 -6.27 18.65 -6.99
C CYS A 8 -6.08 19.30 -5.61
N LEU A 9 -7.12 19.96 -5.06
CA LEU A 9 -7.06 20.57 -3.73
C LEU A 9 -7.07 19.54 -2.59
N LEU A 10 -7.65 18.36 -2.82
CA LEU A 10 -7.69 17.29 -1.81
C LEU A 10 -6.35 16.55 -1.69
N LEU A 11 -5.53 16.55 -2.75
CA LEU A 11 -4.17 15.98 -2.75
C LEU A 11 -3.14 16.91 -2.09
N ILE A 12 -3.36 18.23 -2.13
CA ILE A 12 -2.48 19.20 -1.43
C ILE A 12 -2.75 19.17 0.08
N GLY A 13 -4.01 18.98 0.51
CA GLY A 13 -4.38 18.89 1.93
C GLY A 13 -3.76 17.72 2.70
N LEU A 14 -3.36 16.64 2.01
CA LEU A 14 -2.67 15.49 2.63
C LEU A 14 -1.17 15.70 2.83
N PHE A 15 -0.58 16.74 2.22
CA PHE A 15 0.84 17.12 2.42
C PHE A 15 1.02 18.35 3.31
N SER A 16 -0.04 19.03 3.71
CA SER A 16 0.02 20.21 4.58
C SER A 16 -0.15 19.92 6.08
N TYR A 17 -0.18 18.66 6.49
CA TYR A 17 -0.23 18.29 7.91
C TYR A 17 1.16 18.40 8.54
N GLY A 18 1.43 19.55 9.15
CA GLY A 18 2.39 19.68 10.25
C GLY A 18 3.70 20.39 9.92
N GLN A 19 3.66 21.71 9.67
CA GLN A 19 4.69 22.60 10.23
C GLN A 19 4.36 22.86 11.70
N GLU A 20 4.31 21.81 12.52
CA GLU A 20 4.44 22.00 13.95
C GLU A 20 5.90 22.35 14.21
N GLY A 21 6.15 23.55 14.74
CA GLY A 21 7.48 23.97 15.16
C GLY A 21 8.10 22.88 16.05
N ILE A 22 9.32 22.46 15.70
CA ILE A 22 10.04 21.46 16.48
C ILE A 22 10.21 22.01 17.90
N ASP A 23 9.48 21.41 18.85
CA ASP A 23 9.59 21.72 20.27
C ASP A 23 10.99 21.34 20.77
N THR A 24 11.94 22.29 20.71
CA THR A 24 13.36 22.08 21.01
C THR A 24 13.61 21.57 22.44
N THR A 25 12.62 21.61 23.33
CA THR A 25 12.73 21.02 24.67
C THR A 25 12.78 19.49 24.62
N LYS A 26 12.12 18.86 23.64
CA LYS A 26 11.99 17.40 23.46
C LYS A 26 12.94 16.80 22.43
N TRP A 27 13.74 17.62 21.73
CA TRP A 27 14.62 17.18 20.65
C TRP A 27 16.07 17.62 20.91
N GLU A 28 17.02 16.77 20.58
CA GLU A 28 18.45 17.00 20.63
C GLU A 28 18.99 17.05 19.19
N LYS A 29 19.81 18.05 18.90
CA LYS A 29 20.50 18.18 17.61
C LYS A 29 21.74 17.28 17.63
N ARG A 30 21.85 16.36 16.67
CA ARG A 30 23.05 15.52 16.46
C ARG A 30 23.58 15.68 15.04
N ILE A 31 24.90 15.59 14.89
CA ILE A 31 25.56 15.69 13.59
C ILE A 31 26.16 14.32 13.26
N TYR A 32 25.76 13.76 12.12
CA TYR A 32 26.27 12.49 11.59
C TYR A 32 26.74 12.72 10.16
N ASP A 33 28.02 12.46 9.88
CA ASP A 33 28.63 12.61 8.55
C ASP A 33 28.33 13.96 7.85
N GLY A 34 28.30 15.04 8.63
CA GLY A 34 28.04 16.41 8.13
C GLY A 34 26.56 16.77 7.99
N GLU A 35 25.65 15.82 8.18
CA GLU A 35 24.20 16.08 8.19
C GLU A 35 23.69 16.34 9.62
N THR A 36 22.84 17.37 9.76
CA THR A 36 22.16 17.69 11.02
C THR A 36 20.86 16.89 11.13
N ILE A 37 20.76 16.04 12.16
CA ILE A 37 19.57 15.24 12.47
C ILE A 37 19.04 15.65 13.84
N TYR A 38 17.72 15.90 13.94
CA TYR A 38 17.05 16.14 15.21
C TYR A 38 16.50 14.82 15.75
N VAL A 39 16.99 14.39 16.90
CA VAL A 39 16.59 13.13 17.56
C VAL A 39 15.80 13.47 18.80
N ARG A 40 14.66 12.80 19.04
CA ARG A 40 13.86 13.04 20.24
C ARG A 40 14.70 12.66 21.47
N LYS A 41 14.80 13.55 22.46
CA LYS A 41 15.36 13.24 23.78
C LYS A 41 14.52 12.09 24.34
N SER A 42 15.07 10.89 24.27
CA SER A 42 14.39 9.68 24.73
C SER A 42 14.37 9.68 26.25
N THR A 43 13.28 9.16 26.79
CA THR A 43 13.14 8.67 28.16
C THR A 43 14.38 7.84 28.54
N PRO A 44 14.83 7.86 29.81
CA PRO A 44 16.14 7.39 30.23
C PRO A 44 16.43 5.96 29.76
N ASP A 45 17.61 5.80 29.15
CA ASP A 45 18.34 4.57 28.84
C ASP A 45 17.56 3.26 28.99
N THR A 46 16.82 2.87 27.95
CA THR A 46 16.83 1.44 27.60
C THR A 46 18.26 1.09 27.20
N ASP A 47 18.99 0.49 28.15
CA ASP A 47 20.34 -0.08 28.06
C ASP A 47 20.71 -0.41 26.60
N THR A 48 21.85 0.08 26.12
CA THR A 48 22.40 -0.16 24.79
C THR A 48 22.35 -1.64 24.39
N LYS A 49 22.44 -2.57 25.37
CA LYS A 49 22.21 -4.01 25.17
C LYS A 49 20.77 -4.35 24.77
N THR A 50 19.78 -3.75 25.42
CA THR A 50 18.35 -3.89 25.08
C THR A 50 18.07 -3.34 23.70
N ARG A 51 18.65 -2.19 23.35
CA ARG A 51 18.52 -1.59 22.00
C ARG A 51 19.14 -2.48 20.92
N ASN A 52 20.35 -2.99 21.13
CA ASN A 52 21.02 -3.91 20.21
C ASN A 52 20.29 -5.25 20.09
N LYS A 53 19.71 -5.75 21.20
CA LYS A 53 18.88 -6.96 21.21
C LYS A 53 17.60 -6.76 20.40
N ILE A 54 16.89 -5.64 20.59
CA ILE A 54 15.70 -5.29 19.82
C ILE A 54 16.04 -5.11 18.33
N GLU A 55 17.16 -4.46 17.99
CA GLU A 55 17.60 -4.32 16.60
C GLU A 55 17.97 -5.68 15.97
N LYS A 56 18.62 -6.57 16.73
CA LYS A 56 18.95 -7.92 16.28
C LYS A 56 17.69 -8.77 16.07
N GLU A 57 16.79 -8.80 17.03
CA GLU A 57 15.50 -9.50 16.95
C GLU A 57 14.63 -8.93 15.81
N ARG A 58 14.65 -7.62 15.57
CA ARG A 58 13.96 -7.00 14.42
C ARG A 58 14.58 -7.38 13.09
N LYS A 59 15.92 -7.35 12.97
CA LYS A 59 16.62 -7.78 11.75
C LYS A 59 16.34 -9.25 11.45
N GLU A 60 16.38 -10.11 12.47
CA GLU A 60 16.05 -11.53 12.36
C GLU A 60 14.57 -11.74 11.99
N TYR A 61 13.63 -11.02 12.61
CA TYR A 61 12.21 -11.09 12.27
C TYR A 61 11.90 -10.61 10.84
N PHE A 62 12.61 -9.57 10.38
CA PHE A 62 12.49 -9.08 8.99
C PHE A 62 13.10 -10.02 7.95
N LEU A 63 14.02 -10.91 8.35
CA LEU A 63 14.69 -11.89 7.49
C LEU A 63 14.00 -13.26 7.49
N GLN A 64 13.27 -13.62 8.54
CA GLN A 64 12.80 -15.00 8.75
C GLN A 64 11.54 -15.40 7.96
N ASN A 65 10.73 -14.46 7.46
CA ASN A 65 9.56 -14.80 6.64
C ASN A 65 9.46 -13.92 5.38
N PRO A 66 10.14 -14.29 4.28
CA PRO A 66 10.09 -13.51 3.04
C PRO A 66 8.71 -13.53 2.37
N TYR A 67 7.85 -14.48 2.77
CA TYR A 67 6.49 -14.65 2.26
C TYR A 67 5.46 -14.33 3.34
N ASN A 68 4.40 -13.66 2.92
CA ASN A 68 3.29 -13.31 3.78
C ASN A 68 1.99 -13.70 3.10
N ILE A 69 1.26 -14.63 3.71
CA ILE A 69 0.00 -15.12 3.17
C ILE A 69 -1.13 -14.26 3.74
N LYS A 70 -2.01 -13.80 2.86
CA LYS A 70 -3.14 -12.94 3.17
C LYS A 70 -4.43 -13.57 2.68
N LEU A 71 -5.42 -13.58 3.55
CA LEU A 71 -6.81 -13.82 3.16
C LEU A 71 -7.51 -12.46 3.07
N ASN A 72 -7.86 -12.03 1.85
CA ASN A 72 -8.70 -10.86 1.61
C ASN A 72 -10.15 -11.29 1.47
N THR A 73 -11.07 -10.32 1.57
CA THR A 73 -12.53 -10.54 1.51
C THR A 73 -13.00 -11.52 0.43
N PHE A 74 -12.37 -11.49 -0.75
CA PHE A 74 -12.72 -12.38 -1.86
C PHE A 74 -11.47 -12.98 -2.55
N GLY A 75 -10.36 -13.16 -1.84
CA GLY A 75 -9.15 -13.66 -2.48
C GLY A 75 -8.05 -14.10 -1.53
N LEU A 76 -7.15 -14.94 -2.05
CA LEU A 76 -5.91 -15.32 -1.39
C LEU A 76 -4.77 -14.55 -2.04
N GLY A 77 -3.90 -13.95 -1.22
CA GLY A 77 -2.72 -13.26 -1.71
C GLY A 77 -1.45 -13.66 -0.99
N ILE A 78 -0.33 -13.52 -1.69
CA ILE A 78 1.00 -13.74 -1.16
C ILE A 78 1.80 -12.47 -1.43
N GLU A 79 2.33 -11.87 -0.37
CA GLU A 79 3.29 -10.78 -0.46
C GLU A 79 4.70 -11.31 -0.24
N LYS A 80 5.56 -11.12 -1.23
CA LYS A 80 6.98 -11.45 -1.16
C LYS A 80 7.80 -10.18 -0.97
N LYS A 81 8.67 -10.19 0.03
CA LYS A 81 9.63 -9.11 0.24
C LYS A 81 10.83 -9.27 -0.70
N LEU A 82 11.18 -8.19 -1.40
CA LEU A 82 12.37 -8.12 -2.26
C LEU A 82 13.47 -7.28 -1.61
N LEU A 83 13.11 -6.11 -1.08
CA LEU A 83 13.99 -5.19 -0.36
C LEU A 83 13.28 -4.66 0.88
N LYS A 84 13.96 -3.83 1.69
CA LYS A 84 13.35 -3.19 2.87
C LYS A 84 12.07 -2.42 2.51
N THR A 85 12.07 -1.74 1.37
CA THR A 85 10.96 -0.91 0.87
C THR A 85 10.21 -1.51 -0.32
N LEU A 86 10.72 -2.57 -0.96
CA LEU A 86 10.14 -3.14 -2.17
C LEU A 86 9.55 -4.53 -1.91
N THR A 87 8.32 -4.73 -2.33
CA THR A 87 7.63 -6.03 -2.27
C THR A 87 6.92 -6.31 -3.59
N ILE A 88 6.64 -7.58 -3.85
CA ILE A 88 5.71 -8.01 -4.88
C ILE A 88 4.53 -8.68 -4.19
N TYR A 89 3.32 -8.24 -4.52
CA TYR A 89 2.10 -8.84 -4.05
C TYR A 89 1.39 -9.55 -5.20
N ALA A 90 1.12 -10.84 -5.04
CA ALA A 90 0.29 -11.62 -5.95
C ALA A 90 -1.04 -11.96 -5.27
N GLU A 91 -2.15 -11.90 -6.01
CA GLU A 91 -3.49 -12.16 -5.50
C GLU A 91 -4.30 -12.95 -6.53
N ALA A 92 -4.94 -14.03 -6.10
CA ALA A 92 -5.94 -14.75 -6.87
C ALA A 92 -7.26 -14.68 -6.09
N GLY A 93 -8.33 -14.24 -6.75
CA GLY A 93 -9.60 -14.02 -6.08
C GLY A 93 -10.73 -13.70 -7.04
N SER A 94 -11.81 -13.16 -6.49
CA SER A 94 -12.94 -12.62 -7.22
C SER A 94 -13.15 -11.16 -6.82
N GLY A 95 -13.51 -10.32 -7.79
CA GLY A 95 -13.83 -8.92 -7.56
C GLY A 95 -15.28 -8.66 -7.91
N PHE A 96 -15.93 -7.73 -7.21
CA PHE A 96 -17.22 -7.19 -7.64
C PHE A 96 -16.96 -6.10 -8.68
N TYR A 97 -17.45 -6.32 -9.90
CA TYR A 97 -17.29 -5.38 -11.00
C TYR A 97 -18.65 -4.84 -11.40
N ILE A 98 -18.70 -3.52 -11.62
CA ILE A 98 -19.85 -2.83 -12.21
C ILE A 98 -19.41 -2.39 -13.61
N TYR A 99 -20.15 -2.81 -14.63
CA TYR A 99 -19.88 -2.39 -16.01
C TYR A 99 -21.05 -1.58 -16.55
N TRP A 100 -20.72 -0.59 -17.37
CA TRP A 100 -21.66 0.32 -18.02
C TRP A 100 -21.26 0.45 -19.48
N GLY A 101 -22.13 -0.02 -20.38
CA GLY A 101 -21.94 0.03 -21.82
C GLY A 101 -23.19 0.49 -22.55
N SER A 102 -23.06 0.75 -23.85
CA SER A 102 -24.18 1.16 -24.71
C SER A 102 -25.28 0.10 -24.84
N GLU A 103 -24.96 -1.15 -24.57
CA GLU A 103 -25.87 -2.31 -24.70
C GLU A 103 -26.43 -2.79 -23.35
N GLY A 104 -26.02 -2.16 -22.25
CA GLY A 104 -26.50 -2.50 -20.92
C GLY A 104 -25.55 -2.10 -19.80
N SER A 105 -26.09 -2.10 -18.59
CA SER A 105 -25.31 -1.98 -17.35
C SER A 105 -25.55 -3.23 -16.53
N GLY A 106 -24.53 -3.67 -15.80
CA GLY A 106 -24.65 -4.85 -14.96
C GLY A 106 -23.57 -4.92 -13.89
N TYR A 107 -23.66 -5.96 -13.08
CA TYR A 107 -22.70 -6.24 -12.03
C TYR A 107 -22.43 -7.74 -11.94
N GLY A 108 -21.23 -8.10 -11.50
CA GLY A 108 -20.86 -9.51 -11.39
C GLY A 108 -19.61 -9.72 -10.56
N PHE A 109 -19.47 -10.94 -10.06
CA PHE A 109 -18.26 -11.42 -9.42
C PHE A 109 -17.37 -12.10 -10.47
N LEU A 110 -16.29 -11.42 -10.86
CA LEU A 110 -15.38 -11.97 -11.86
C LEU A 110 -14.09 -12.45 -11.19
N PRO A 111 -13.65 -13.69 -11.47
CA PRO A 111 -12.36 -14.16 -11.01
C PRO A 111 -11.24 -13.33 -11.61
N TYR A 112 -10.14 -13.18 -10.88
CA TYR A 112 -8.96 -12.50 -11.36
C TYR A 112 -7.68 -13.09 -10.77
N ILE A 113 -6.58 -12.86 -11.49
CA ILE A 113 -5.22 -12.98 -10.97
C ILE A 113 -4.55 -11.62 -11.11
N LYS A 114 -3.83 -11.20 -10.08
CA LYS A 114 -3.19 -9.90 -10.01
C LYS A 114 -1.76 -10.01 -9.49
N ILE A 115 -0.87 -9.22 -10.07
CA ILE A 115 0.48 -8.97 -9.61
C ILE A 115 0.63 -7.46 -9.37
N GLU A 116 1.21 -7.10 -8.23
CA GLU A 116 1.25 -5.73 -7.74
C GLU A 116 2.60 -5.46 -7.05
N PRO A 117 3.61 -4.94 -7.76
CA PRO A 117 4.82 -4.42 -7.12
C PRO A 117 4.47 -3.20 -6.24
N ARG A 118 5.00 -3.15 -5.01
CA ARG A 118 4.78 -2.06 -4.06
C ARG A 118 6.10 -1.50 -3.54
N ILE A 119 6.23 -0.18 -3.57
CA ILE A 119 7.30 0.59 -2.95
C ILE A 119 6.74 1.34 -1.76
N TYR A 120 7.15 0.96 -0.55
CA TYR A 120 6.73 1.59 0.68
C TYR A 120 7.54 2.87 0.96
N VAL A 121 6.84 3.99 1.12
CA VAL A 121 7.46 5.33 1.17
C VAL A 121 7.66 5.88 2.58
N ASN A 122 6.97 5.34 3.58
CA ASN A 122 6.98 5.88 4.94
C ASN A 122 7.59 4.95 6.00
N LEU A 123 8.23 3.84 5.61
CA LEU A 123 8.82 2.89 6.56
C LEU A 123 9.93 3.54 7.39
N PHE A 124 10.85 4.25 6.73
CA PHE A 124 11.98 4.92 7.40
C PHE A 124 11.53 6.00 8.38
N ARG A 125 10.59 6.86 7.97
CA ARG A 125 10.05 7.91 8.84
C ARG A 125 9.40 7.31 10.09
N ARG A 126 8.60 6.25 9.92
CA ARG A 126 7.94 5.57 11.04
C ARG A 126 8.94 4.91 11.97
N GLU A 127 9.97 4.28 11.43
CA GLU A 127 11.07 3.69 12.19
C GLU A 127 11.78 4.76 13.03
N HIS A 128 12.10 5.90 12.44
CA HIS A 128 12.74 7.03 13.13
C HIS A 128 11.84 7.66 14.20
N GLU A 129 10.52 7.73 13.97
CA GLU A 129 9.54 8.21 14.94
C GLU A 129 9.23 7.20 16.06
N GLY A 130 9.88 6.03 16.06
CA GLY A 130 9.61 4.95 17.02
C GLY A 130 8.22 4.33 16.87
N LYS A 131 7.55 4.59 15.75
CA LYS A 131 6.23 4.01 15.44
C LYS A 131 6.40 2.55 15.07
N ASP A 132 5.42 1.74 15.43
CA ASP A 132 5.41 0.34 15.02
C ASP A 132 5.45 0.25 13.48
N VAL A 133 6.47 -0.44 12.98
CA VAL A 133 6.65 -0.78 11.57
C VAL A 133 6.17 -2.21 11.41
N GLY A 134 4.87 -2.39 11.70
CA GLY A 134 4.18 -3.61 11.35
C GLY A 134 4.17 -3.77 9.83
N TYR A 135 4.31 -5.01 9.36
CA TYR A 135 4.39 -5.33 7.93
C TYR A 135 3.21 -4.75 7.10
N TYR A 136 2.07 -4.43 7.73
CA TYR A 136 0.84 -3.88 7.11
C TYR A 136 0.46 -2.49 7.63
N SER A 137 1.45 -1.67 8.00
CA SER A 137 1.22 -0.32 8.54
C SER A 137 2.05 0.71 7.79
N ALA A 138 1.81 0.81 6.50
CA ALA A 138 2.63 1.62 5.61
C ALA A 138 1.86 2.15 4.40
N THR A 139 2.35 3.27 3.89
CA THR A 139 1.91 3.88 2.63
C THR A 139 2.83 3.39 1.54
N PHE A 140 2.27 3.04 0.38
CA PHE A 140 3.01 2.51 -0.75
C PHE A 140 2.56 3.13 -2.06
N LEU A 141 3.50 3.23 -3.00
CA LEU A 141 3.23 3.38 -4.42
C LEU A 141 3.20 1.99 -5.05
N ASN A 142 2.31 1.75 -6.00
CA ASN A 142 2.23 0.45 -6.66
C ASN A 142 2.00 0.55 -8.16
N GLY A 143 2.46 -0.48 -8.87
CA GLY A 143 1.98 -0.85 -10.19
C GLY A 143 1.01 -2.02 -10.06
N ILE A 144 0.05 -2.15 -10.97
CA ILE A 144 -0.93 -3.24 -10.99
C ILE A 144 -0.93 -3.86 -12.38
N VAL A 145 -0.84 -5.18 -12.43
CA VAL A 145 -1.18 -5.99 -13.60
C VAL A 145 -2.22 -7.00 -13.16
N GLN A 146 -3.42 -6.95 -13.72
CA GLN A 146 -4.53 -7.81 -13.34
C GLN A 146 -5.18 -8.42 -14.57
N LYS A 147 -5.27 -9.74 -14.61
CA LYS A 147 -6.09 -10.48 -15.56
C LYS A 147 -7.44 -10.74 -14.93
N ILE A 148 -8.50 -10.22 -15.53
CA ILE A 148 -9.89 -10.52 -15.15
C ILE A 148 -10.39 -11.60 -16.11
N PHE A 149 -10.93 -12.66 -15.52
CA PHE A 149 -11.53 -13.77 -16.22
C PHE A 149 -13.04 -13.57 -16.27
N GLY A 150 -13.63 -13.82 -17.43
CA GLY A 150 -15.07 -13.75 -17.68
C GLY A 150 -15.34 -14.32 -19.05
N ASP A 151 -16.59 -14.21 -19.50
CA ASP A 151 -16.96 -14.58 -20.87
C ASP A 151 -16.21 -13.71 -21.88
N SER A 152 -16.27 -14.06 -23.17
CA SER A 152 -15.48 -13.44 -24.24
C SER A 152 -15.60 -11.92 -24.35
N GLU A 153 -16.59 -11.30 -23.71
CA GLU A 153 -16.80 -9.85 -23.67
C GLU A 153 -16.28 -9.19 -22.37
N MET A 154 -16.10 -9.95 -21.31
CA MET A 154 -15.75 -9.45 -19.97
C MET A 154 -14.30 -9.74 -19.57
N ALA A 155 -13.63 -10.64 -20.30
CA ALA A 155 -12.22 -10.92 -20.07
C ALA A 155 -11.36 -9.70 -20.41
N SER A 156 -10.52 -9.25 -19.49
CA SER A 156 -9.71 -8.05 -19.69
C SER A 156 -8.36 -8.15 -19.00
N ILE A 157 -7.42 -7.31 -19.43
CA ILE A 157 -6.15 -7.07 -18.74
C ILE A 157 -6.12 -5.62 -18.31
N VAL A 158 -5.91 -5.39 -17.02
CA VAL A 158 -5.80 -4.07 -16.42
C VAL A 158 -4.34 -3.82 -16.07
N TYR A 159 -3.81 -2.69 -16.55
CA TYR A 159 -2.52 -2.15 -16.16
C TYR A 159 -2.75 -0.85 -15.41
N GLY A 160 -2.19 -0.69 -14.22
CA GLY A 160 -2.44 0.51 -13.44
C GLY A 160 -1.28 0.93 -12.57
N PHE A 161 -1.42 2.12 -12.01
CA PHE A 161 -0.54 2.64 -10.98
C PHE A 161 -1.39 3.33 -9.92
N GLY A 162 -0.88 3.37 -8.68
CA GLY A 162 -1.62 3.97 -7.59
C GLY A 162 -0.77 4.28 -6.36
N VAL A 163 -1.47 4.86 -5.39
CA VAL A 163 -1.01 5.06 -4.03
C VAL A 163 -1.96 4.35 -3.09
N GLY A 164 -1.42 3.58 -2.17
CA GLY A 164 -2.20 2.88 -1.17
C GLY A 164 -1.65 3.05 0.22
N ALA A 165 -2.47 2.71 1.20
CA ALA A 165 -2.05 2.57 2.57
C ALA A 165 -2.68 1.33 3.18
N GLN A 166 -1.93 0.67 4.04
CA GLN A 166 -2.40 -0.42 4.88
C GLN A 166 -2.25 -0.01 6.33
N TYR A 167 -3.23 -0.39 7.14
CA TYR A 167 -3.31 -0.14 8.56
C TYR A 167 -3.61 -1.46 9.28
N LYS A 168 -2.78 -1.77 10.27
CA LYS A 168 -3.02 -2.90 11.17
C LYS A 168 -4.13 -2.53 12.15
N ILE A 169 -5.18 -3.35 12.22
CA ILE A 169 -6.29 -3.18 13.17
C ILE A 169 -6.05 -4.04 14.41
N LEU A 170 -5.68 -5.31 14.20
CA LEU A 170 -5.35 -6.27 15.26
C LEU A 170 -4.06 -6.99 14.90
N LYS A 171 -3.63 -7.95 15.74
CA LYS A 171 -2.41 -8.74 15.50
C LYS A 171 -2.36 -9.33 14.08
N HIS A 172 -3.49 -9.86 13.60
CA HIS A 172 -3.61 -10.54 12.31
C HIS A 172 -4.53 -9.82 11.31
N PHE A 173 -5.29 -8.81 11.74
CA PHE A 173 -6.22 -8.11 10.86
C PHE A 173 -5.68 -6.77 10.40
N TYR A 174 -5.93 -6.46 9.13
CA TYR A 174 -5.56 -5.20 8.53
C TYR A 174 -6.66 -4.69 7.60
N TYR A 175 -6.68 -3.38 7.43
CA TYR A 175 -7.48 -2.68 6.42
C TYR A 175 -6.56 -1.91 5.51
N GLY A 176 -6.89 -1.87 4.23
CA GLY A 176 -6.13 -1.09 3.26
C GLY A 176 -7.01 -0.48 2.19
N TYR A 177 -6.52 0.64 1.68
CA TYR A 177 -7.08 1.30 0.52
C TYR A 177 -5.98 1.55 -0.52
N ASN A 178 -6.38 1.66 -1.78
CA ASN A 178 -5.54 2.04 -2.89
C ASN A 178 -6.35 2.90 -3.86
N PHE A 179 -5.77 4.01 -4.29
CA PHE A 179 -6.33 4.94 -5.25
C PHE A 179 -5.35 5.10 -6.40
N GLY A 180 -5.85 5.04 -7.62
CA GLY A 180 -5.00 5.08 -8.80
C GLY A 180 -5.77 5.26 -10.09
N ALA A 181 -5.08 5.01 -11.19
CA ALA A 181 -5.65 4.97 -12.52
C ALA A 181 -5.19 3.68 -13.22
N GLY A 182 -6.08 3.10 -14.00
CA GLY A 182 -5.85 1.86 -14.73
C GLY A 182 -6.25 2.00 -16.19
N TYR A 183 -5.42 1.50 -17.08
CA TYR A 183 -5.75 1.21 -18.45
C TYR A 183 -6.30 -0.21 -18.55
N THR A 184 -7.54 -0.35 -19.01
CA THR A 184 -8.19 -1.66 -19.22
C THR A 184 -8.20 -1.98 -20.71
N ASN A 185 -7.65 -3.13 -21.06
CA ASN A 185 -7.72 -3.71 -22.40
C ASN A 185 -8.71 -4.88 -22.36
N TYR A 186 -9.86 -4.71 -23.03
CA TYR A 186 -10.88 -5.74 -23.12
C TYR A 186 -10.52 -6.71 -24.26
N ASN A 187 -10.47 -8.01 -23.96
CA ASN A 187 -10.38 -9.04 -24.98
C ASN A 187 -11.80 -9.33 -25.48
N GLY A 188 -12.04 -9.35 -26.79
CA GLY A 188 -13.33 -9.75 -27.36
C GLY A 188 -13.82 -8.93 -28.53
N SER A 189 -15.13 -9.04 -28.82
CA SER A 189 -15.85 -8.35 -29.89
C SER A 189 -15.94 -6.83 -29.71
N TYR A 190 -15.60 -6.33 -28.51
CA TYR A 190 -15.53 -4.91 -28.18
C TYR A 190 -14.10 -4.53 -27.79
N PRO A 191 -13.16 -4.40 -28.74
CA PRO A 191 -11.80 -3.94 -28.49
C PRO A 191 -11.82 -2.42 -28.24
N LYS A 192 -12.44 -2.00 -27.14
CA LYS A 192 -12.25 -0.67 -26.58
C LYS A 192 -11.19 -0.77 -25.51
N SER A 193 -10.44 0.31 -25.34
CA SER A 193 -9.54 0.45 -24.21
C SER A 193 -9.83 1.75 -23.53
N GLU A 194 -9.86 1.73 -22.20
CA GLU A 194 -10.32 2.86 -21.42
C GLU A 194 -9.40 3.08 -20.22
N ILE A 195 -9.23 4.35 -19.85
CA ILE A 195 -8.55 4.75 -18.62
C ILE A 195 -9.62 4.99 -17.57
N LEU A 196 -9.61 4.20 -16.51
CA LEU A 196 -10.59 4.23 -15.44
C LEU A 196 -9.92 4.56 -14.10
N PRO A 197 -10.59 5.32 -13.22
CA PRO A 197 -10.14 5.46 -11.84
C PRO A 197 -10.17 4.09 -11.15
N MET A 198 -9.10 3.77 -10.43
CA MET A 198 -9.00 2.56 -9.64
C MET A 198 -9.15 2.92 -8.17
N ILE A 199 -10.21 2.42 -7.55
CA ILE A 199 -10.43 2.52 -6.11
C ILE A 199 -10.55 1.10 -5.57
N LYS A 200 -9.60 0.72 -4.71
CA LYS A 200 -9.62 -0.59 -4.05
C LYS A 200 -9.66 -0.39 -2.55
N THR A 201 -10.63 -1.00 -1.89
CA THR A 201 -10.63 -1.20 -0.44
C THR A 201 -10.55 -2.68 -0.15
N HIS A 202 -9.85 -3.05 0.93
CA HIS A 202 -9.79 -4.45 1.36
C HIS A 202 -9.63 -4.53 2.87
N ILE A 203 -10.29 -5.54 3.44
CA ILE A 203 -10.04 -6.03 4.78
C ILE A 203 -9.43 -7.42 4.61
N GLY A 204 -8.41 -7.71 5.40
CA GLY A 204 -7.79 -9.02 5.33
C GLY A 204 -7.24 -9.52 6.65
N PHE A 205 -6.97 -10.82 6.65
CA PHE A 205 -6.29 -11.56 7.69
C PHE A 205 -4.91 -12.01 7.21
N VAL A 206 -3.93 -11.99 8.10
CA VAL A 206 -2.55 -12.41 7.83
C VAL A 206 -2.18 -13.55 8.78
N PHE A 207 -1.60 -14.59 8.22
CA PHE A 207 -1.09 -15.76 8.96
C PHE A 207 0.28 -15.49 9.57
#